data_AF-A0A3B8W5T7-F1
#
_entry.id   AF-A0A3B8W5T7-F1
#
_cell.length_a   1.000
_cell.length_b   1.000
_cell.length_c   1.000
_cell.angle_alpha   90.00
_cell.angle_beta   90.00
_cell.angle_gamma   90.00
#
_symmetry.space_group_name_H-M   'P 1'
#
loop_
_entity.id
_entity.type
_entity.pdbx_description
1 polymer ?
#
loop_
_entity_poly.entity_id
_entity_poly.type
_entity_poly.pdbx_seq_one_letter_code
_entity_poly.pdbx_strand_id
1 'polypeptide(L)'
;MQGVKNLTQGPILKQLLNLALPIMATSFVQMAYNLTDMAWLGRLGSKSVAAVGAVSILIWFTSSISLLTKVGSEVTVAQAIGAKRNDEAKVFASHNSTIALIISIVWAL
;
A
#
# COMPACT_ATOMS: atom_id res chain seq x y z
N MET A 1 -25.64 13.33 0.48
CA MET A 1 -24.55 12.37 0.19
C MET A 1 -23.81 12.82 -1.08
N GLN A 2 -22.89 13.80 -0.99
CA GLN A 2 -22.26 14.47 -2.15
C GLN A 2 -20.79 14.03 -2.40
N GLY A 3 -20.34 12.91 -1.84
CA GLY A 3 -18.90 12.64 -1.70
C GLY A 3 -18.23 11.68 -2.70
N VAL A 4 -18.93 11.11 -3.68
CA VAL A 4 -18.33 10.12 -4.61
C VAL A 4 -18.25 10.72 -6.01
N LYS A 5 -17.05 11.21 -6.38
CA LYS A 5 -16.75 11.73 -7.71
C LYS A 5 -16.91 10.59 -8.73
N ASN A 6 -17.92 10.68 -9.59
CA ASN A 6 -18.23 9.67 -10.59
C ASN A 6 -17.10 9.65 -11.66
N LEU A 7 -16.22 8.66 -11.61
CA LEU A 7 -15.04 8.55 -12.47
C LEU A 7 -15.40 8.12 -13.91
N THR A 8 -16.66 7.83 -14.19
CA THR A 8 -17.21 7.43 -15.50
C THR A 8 -17.80 8.57 -16.31
N GLN A 9 -17.85 9.79 -15.76
CA GLN A 9 -18.34 10.97 -16.49
C GLN A 9 -17.23 12.02 -16.62
N GLY A 10 -16.87 12.37 -17.85
CA GLY A 10 -15.84 13.36 -18.19
C GLY A 10 -14.69 12.81 -19.03
N PRO A 11 -13.76 13.67 -19.48
CA PRO A 11 -12.60 13.26 -20.28
C PRO A 11 -11.68 12.35 -19.46
N ILE A 12 -11.68 11.05 -19.82
CA ILE A 12 -10.96 9.95 -19.15
C ILE A 12 -9.50 10.32 -18.84
N LEU A 13 -8.82 10.98 -19.78
CA LEU A 13 -7.42 11.37 -19.64
C LEU A 13 -7.18 12.33 -18.45
N LYS A 14 -8.10 13.28 -18.20
CA LYS A 14 -7.94 14.25 -17.11
C LYS A 14 -8.18 13.61 -15.75
N GLN A 15 -9.19 12.73 -15.63
CA GLN A 15 -9.43 11.96 -14.40
C GLN A 15 -8.28 11.00 -14.10
N LEU A 16 -7.80 10.28 -15.12
CA LEU A 16 -6.68 9.35 -14.99
C LEU A 16 -5.42 10.08 -14.54
N LEU A 17 -5.04 11.19 -15.18
CA LEU A 17 -3.88 11.98 -14.79
C LEU A 17 -4.04 12.55 -13.38
N ASN A 18 -5.23 13.02 -13.00
CA ASN A 18 -5.46 13.62 -11.68
C ASN A 18 -5.41 12.60 -10.53
N LEU A 19 -5.64 11.31 -10.81
CA LEU A 19 -5.45 10.20 -9.87
C LEU A 19 -4.03 9.63 -9.92
N ALA A 20 -3.48 9.45 -11.12
CA ALA A 20 -2.16 8.88 -11.30
C ALA A 20 -1.05 9.80 -10.81
N LEU A 21 -1.16 11.12 -11.01
CA LEU A 21 -0.13 12.08 -10.62
C LEU A 21 0.20 12.04 -9.11
N PRO A 22 -0.77 12.11 -8.17
CA PRO A 22 -0.46 12.00 -6.74
C PRO A 22 0.07 10.62 -6.34
N ILE A 23 -0.40 9.54 -6.97
CA ILE A 23 0.10 8.17 -6.71
C ILE A 23 1.57 8.08 -7.15
N MET A 24 1.89 8.55 -8.36
CA MET A 24 3.26 8.59 -8.89
C MET A 24 4.17 9.45 -8.03
N ALA A 25 3.71 10.63 -7.59
CA ALA A 25 4.47 11.49 -6.69
C ALA A 25 4.78 10.79 -5.35
N THR A 26 3.81 10.07 -4.80
CA THR A 26 3.99 9.28 -3.56
C THR A 26 5.03 8.19 -3.75
N SER A 27 4.96 7.42 -4.84
CA SER A 27 5.96 6.40 -5.18
C SER A 27 7.34 6.98 -5.42
N PHE A 28 7.43 8.15 -6.05
CA PHE A 28 8.70 8.84 -6.30
C PHE A 28 9.37 9.27 -4.99
N VAL A 29 8.62 9.87 -4.06
CA VAL A 29 9.13 10.23 -2.73
C VAL A 29 9.56 8.99 -1.96
N GLN A 30 8.79 7.91 -2.02
CA GLN A 30 9.15 6.64 -1.39
C GLN A 30 10.46 6.06 -1.95
N MET A 31 10.69 6.15 -3.26
CA MET A 31 11.94 5.71 -3.88
C MET A 31 13.12 6.60 -3.47
N ALA A 32 12.93 7.93 -3.44
CA ALA A 32 13.96 8.88 -2.99
C ALA A 32 14.34 8.64 -1.52
N TYR A 33 13.38 8.29 -0.67
CA TYR A 33 13.63 7.91 0.72
C TYR A 33 14.53 6.67 0.82
N ASN A 34 14.19 5.59 0.11
CA ASN A 34 15.01 4.36 0.10
C ASN A 34 16.44 4.62 -0.40
N LEU A 35 16.60 5.43 -1.46
CA LEU A 35 17.92 5.81 -1.98
C LEU A 35 18.73 6.62 -0.97
N THR A 36 18.07 7.60 -0.32
CA THR A 36 18.72 8.45 0.67
C THR A 36 19.17 7.61 1.86
N ASP A 37 18.30 6.77 2.41
CA ASP A 37 18.63 5.88 3.53
C ASP A 37 19.83 4.97 3.21
N MET A 38 19.83 4.37 2.01
CA MET A 38 20.95 3.55 1.55
C MET A 38 22.24 4.36 1.37
N ALA A 39 22.17 5.59 0.88
CA ALA A 39 23.33 6.47 0.74
C ALA A 39 23.91 6.88 2.11
N TRP A 40 23.07 7.12 3.12
CA TRP A 40 23.49 7.39 4.49
C TRP A 40 24.13 6.16 5.14
N LEU A 41 23.51 4.98 4.99
CA LEU A 41 24.05 3.71 5.46
C LEU A 41 25.39 3.37 4.80
N GLY A 42 25.54 3.70 3.51
CA GLY A 42 26.80 3.57 2.77
C GLY A 42 27.95 4.37 3.38
N ARG A 43 27.67 5.55 3.92
CA ARG A 43 28.68 6.41 4.59
C ARG A 43 29.11 5.86 5.95
N LEU A 44 28.29 5.03 6.61
CA LEU A 44 28.59 4.41 7.90
C LEU A 44 29.48 3.15 7.78
N GLY A 45 29.79 2.69 6.56
CA GLY A 45 30.74 1.62 6.28
C GLY A 45 30.13 0.37 5.63
N SER A 46 30.93 -0.40 4.88
CA SER A 46 30.42 -1.53 4.09
C SER A 46 29.79 -2.65 4.93
N LYS A 47 30.26 -2.83 6.17
CA LYS A 47 29.66 -3.79 7.12
C LYS A 47 28.21 -3.43 7.49
N SER A 48 27.91 -2.14 7.62
CA SER A 48 26.56 -1.65 7.94
C SER A 48 25.60 -1.87 6.77
N VAL A 49 26.04 -1.62 5.53
CA VAL A 49 25.23 -1.88 4.32
C VAL A 49 25.01 -3.38 4.11
N ALA A 50 26.03 -4.21 4.33
CA ALA A 50 25.92 -5.66 4.21
C ALA A 50 24.95 -6.26 5.25
N ALA A 51 24.99 -5.77 6.49
CA ALA A 51 24.05 -6.16 7.53
C ALA A 51 22.61 -5.75 7.18
N VAL A 52 22.41 -4.52 6.66
CA VAL A 52 21.09 -4.09 6.20
C VAL A 52 20.61 -4.93 5.03
N GLY A 53 21.48 -5.28 4.06
CA GLY A 53 21.12 -6.19 2.96
C GLY A 53 20.61 -7.56 3.44
N ALA A 54 21.22 -8.12 4.49
CA ALA A 54 20.76 -9.37 5.09
C ALA A 54 19.38 -9.20 5.80
N VAL A 55 19.19 -8.10 6.52
CA VAL A 55 17.92 -7.79 7.20
C VAL A 55 16.82 -7.40 6.21
N SER A 56 17.15 -6.82 5.06
CA SER A 56 16.21 -6.42 4.01
C SER A 56 15.38 -7.59 3.51
N ILE A 57 15.94 -8.81 3.47
CA ILE A 57 15.20 -10.02 3.11
C ILE A 57 14.10 -10.32 4.14
N LEU A 58 14.38 -10.17 5.44
CA LEU A 58 13.38 -10.37 6.50
C LEU A 58 12.31 -9.27 6.48
N ILE A 59 12.71 -8.02 6.23
CA ILE A 59 11.78 -6.90 6.06
C ILE A 59 10.89 -7.13 4.84
N TRP A 60 11.46 -7.60 3.73
CA TRP A 60 10.73 -7.88 2.49
C TRP A 60 9.75 -9.03 2.67
N PHE A 61 10.14 -10.08 3.39
CA PHE A 61 9.24 -11.19 3.73
C PHE A 61 8.07 -10.75 4.60
N THR A 62 8.34 -9.96 5.64
CA THR A 62 7.32 -9.33 6.50
C THR A 62 6.37 -8.43 5.69
N SER A 63 6.93 -7.64 4.77
CA SER A 63 6.16 -6.75 3.89
C SER A 63 5.28 -7.54 2.92
N SER A 64 5.73 -8.70 2.45
CA SER A 64 4.98 -9.57 1.53
C SER A 64 3.73 -10.15 2.18
N ILE A 65 3.81 -10.55 3.45
CA ILE A 65 2.64 -11.02 4.22
C ILE A 65 1.64 -9.89 4.43
N SER A 66 2.13 -8.68 4.74
CA SER A 66 1.28 -7.50 4.84
C SER A 66 0.62 -7.13 3.50
N LEU A 67 1.36 -7.30 2.39
CA LEU A 67 0.86 -7.05 1.04
C LEU A 67 -0.26 -8.01 0.64
N LEU A 68 -0.20 -9.27 1.04
CA LEU A 68 -1.24 -10.26 0.80
C LEU A 68 -2.61 -9.78 1.33
N THR A 69 -2.65 -9.36 2.59
CA THR A 69 -3.89 -8.87 3.19
C THR A 69 -4.33 -7.54 2.61
N LYS A 70 -3.38 -6.64 2.32
CA LYS A 70 -3.67 -5.35 1.68
C LYS A 70 -4.34 -5.53 0.32
N VAL A 71 -3.77 -6.36 -0.56
CA VAL A 71 -4.30 -6.58 -1.92
C VAL A 71 -5.66 -7.28 -1.87
N GLY A 72 -5.84 -8.29 -1.01
CA GLY A 72 -7.15 -8.94 -0.82
C GLY A 72 -8.22 -7.95 -0.34
N SER A 73 -7.84 -7.00 0.51
CA SER A 73 -8.74 -5.94 0.98
C SER A 73 -9.08 -4.94 -0.10
N GLU A 74 -8.08 -4.51 -0.87
CA GLU A 74 -8.24 -3.53 -1.94
C GLU A 74 -9.16 -4.05 -3.05
N VAL A 75 -9.01 -5.32 -3.45
CA VAL A 75 -9.86 -5.96 -4.47
C VAL A 75 -11.30 -6.10 -4.01
N THR A 76 -11.53 -6.64 -2.80
CA THR A 76 -12.90 -6.87 -2.28
C THR A 76 -13.64 -5.55 -2.05
N VAL A 77 -12.96 -4.54 -1.51
CA VAL A 77 -13.54 -3.20 -1.30
C VAL A 77 -13.78 -2.49 -2.63
N ALA A 78 -12.84 -2.56 -3.58
CA ALA A 78 -13.03 -1.95 -4.90
C ALA A 78 -14.21 -2.56 -5.66
N GLN A 79 -14.40 -3.89 -5.59
CA GLN A 79 -15.54 -4.57 -6.18
C GLN A 79 -16.86 -4.16 -5.52
N ALA A 80 -16.92 -4.08 -4.18
CA ALA A 80 -18.12 -3.66 -3.45
C ALA A 80 -18.50 -2.20 -3.74
N ILE A 81 -17.51 -1.30 -3.81
CA ILE A 81 -17.70 0.10 -4.20
C ILE A 81 -18.17 0.18 -5.67
N GLY A 82 -17.57 -0.59 -6.58
CA GLY A 82 -17.96 -0.66 -7.98
C GLY A 82 -19.40 -1.15 -8.18
N ALA A 83 -19.87 -2.07 -7.33
CA ALA A 83 -21.24 -2.56 -7.31
C ALA A 83 -22.26 -1.60 -6.65
N LYS A 84 -21.84 -0.41 -6.21
CA LYS A 84 -22.64 0.59 -5.47
C LYS A 84 -23.23 0.08 -4.14
N ARG A 85 -22.68 -1.00 -3.57
CA ARG A 85 -23.15 -1.57 -2.30
C ARG A 85 -22.33 -1.04 -1.13
N ASN A 86 -22.59 0.22 -0.76
CA ASN A 86 -21.81 0.92 0.26
C ASN A 86 -21.89 0.29 1.66
N ASP A 87 -23.00 -0.38 1.98
CA ASP A 87 -23.15 -1.08 3.26
C ASP A 87 -22.28 -2.33 3.32
N GLU A 88 -22.25 -3.11 2.23
CA GLU A 88 -21.34 -4.26 2.09
C GLU A 88 -19.88 -3.79 2.10
N ALA A 89 -19.54 -2.67 1.45
CA ALA A 89 -18.19 -2.13 1.45
C ALA A 89 -17.68 -1.78 2.87
N LYS A 90 -18.55 -1.27 3.75
CA LYS A 90 -18.20 -1.02 5.16
C LYS A 90 -17.96 -2.32 5.94
N VAL A 91 -18.78 -3.34 5.69
CA VAL A 91 -18.63 -4.66 6.31
C VAL A 91 -17.35 -5.34 5.83
N PHE A 92 -17.03 -5.26 4.53
CA PHE A 92 -15.77 -5.77 4.02
C PHE A 92 -14.57 -5.01 4.59
N ALA A 93 -14.64 -3.68 4.69
CA ALA A 93 -13.56 -2.90 5.29
C ALA A 93 -13.31 -3.26 6.77
N SER A 94 -14.36 -3.46 7.57
CA SER A 94 -14.21 -3.85 8.98
C SER A 94 -13.69 -5.29 9.10
N HIS A 95 -14.22 -6.22 8.31
CA HIS A 95 -13.80 -7.62 8.34
C HIS A 95 -12.35 -7.80 7.88
N ASN A 96 -11.97 -7.13 6.79
CA ASN A 96 -10.60 -7.13 6.29
C ASN A 96 -9.62 -6.50 7.28
N SER A 97 -10.02 -5.43 7.98
CA SER A 97 -9.20 -4.82 9.02
C SER A 97 -8.97 -5.77 10.19
N THR A 98 -10.00 -6.52 10.60
CA THR A 98 -9.88 -7.55 11.67
C THR A 98 -8.99 -8.70 11.23
N ILE A 99 -9.13 -9.20 10.00
CA ILE A 99 -8.26 -10.24 9.45
C ILE A 99 -6.81 -9.76 9.38
N ALA A 100 -6.58 -8.52 8.95
CA ALA A 100 -5.25 -7.91 8.94
C ALA A 100 -4.63 -7.84 10.34
N LEU A 101 -5.41 -7.49 11.35
CA LEU A 101 -4.99 -7.49 12.75
C LEU A 101 -4.60 -8.90 13.23
N ILE A 102 -5.42 -9.91 12.93
CA ILE A 102 -5.13 -11.30 13.31
C ILE A 102 -3.84 -11.79 12.65
N ILE A 103 -3.70 -11.59 11.34
CA ILE A 103 -2.50 -12.00 10.60
C ILE A 103 -1.26 -11.26 11.12
N SER A 104 -1.39 -9.96 11.44
CA SER A 104 -0.30 -9.18 12.01
C SER A 104 0.12 -9.67 13.39
N ILE A 105 -0.82 -10.06 14.25
CA ILE A 105 -0.53 -10.60 15.59
C ILE A 105 0.15 -11.96 15.47
N VAL A 106 -0.34 -12.83 14.60
CA VAL A 106 0.25 -14.15 14.35
C VAL A 106 1.66 -14.04 13.77
N TRP A 107 1.91 -13.05 12.92
CA TRP A 107 3.25 -12.79 12.36
C TRP A 107 4.22 -12.16 13.38
N ALA A 108 3.70 -11.40 14.34
CA ALA A 108 4.52 -10.75 15.38
C ALA A 108 4.92 -11.69 16.53
N LEU A 109 4.19 -12.80 16.72
CA LEU A 109 4.46 -13.86 17.71
C LEU A 109 5.47 -14.88 17.16
#